data_AF-A0A925C4W7-F1
#
_entry.id   AF-A0A925C4W7-F1
#
_cell.length_a   1.000
_cell.length_b   1.000
_cell.length_c   1.000
_cell.angle_alpha   90.00
_cell.angle_beta   90.00
_cell.angle_gamma   90.00
#
_symmetry.space_group_name_H-M   'P 1'
#
loop_
_entity.id
_entity.type
_entity.pdbx_description
1 polymer ?
#
loop_
_entity_poly.entity_id
_entity_poly.type
_entity_poly.pdbx_seq_one_letter_code
_entity_poly.pdbx_strand_id
1 'polypeptide(L)' 'MTTTVAVIVAAGRGTRAQSGASTPKQYRQLAGEPVLAHSLRLLTEHPQIDGAVVVINPQDGELYQDASAPYS' A
#
# COMPACT_ATOMS: atom_id res chain seq x y z
N MET A 1 13.37 17.04 -18.51
CA MET A 1 13.41 15.92 -17.55
C MET A 1 12.00 15.38 -17.42
N THR A 2 11.82 14.07 -17.38
CA THR A 2 10.51 13.42 -17.27
C THR A 2 10.35 12.91 -15.85
N THR A 3 9.21 13.20 -15.22
CA THR A 3 8.86 12.67 -13.89
C THR A 3 8.08 11.38 -14.04
N THR A 4 8.49 10.33 -13.34
CA THR A 4 7.86 9.01 -13.30
C THR A 4 7.28 8.75 -11.92
N VAL A 5 5.97 8.60 -11.82
CA VAL A 5 5.27 8.35 -10.55
C VAL A 5 4.56 7.01 -10.60
N ALA A 6 4.73 6.20 -9.56
CA ALA A 6 4.01 4.94 -9.40
C ALA A 6 2.61 5.17 -8.82
N VAL A 7 1.60 4.46 -9.33
CA VAL A 7 0.24 4.48 -8.77
C VAL A 7 -0.07 3.13 -8.15
N ILE A 8 -0.30 3.12 -6.83
CA ILE A 8 -0.63 1.92 -6.06
C ILE A 8 -2.12 1.94 -5.74
N VAL A 9 -2.90 1.07 -6.40
CA VAL A 9 -4.35 1.00 -6.19
C VAL A 9 -4.66 0.03 -5.04
N ALA A 10 -4.82 0.59 -3.84
CA ALA A 10 -5.08 -0.11 -2.58
C ALA A 10 -6.50 0.11 -2.03
N ALA A 11 -7.43 0.62 -2.84
CA ALA A 11 -8.81 0.92 -2.42
C ALA A 11 -9.75 -0.30 -2.41
N GLY A 12 -9.27 -1.44 -2.92
CA GLY A 12 -10.07 -2.67 -2.99
C GLY A 12 -10.27 -3.33 -1.62
N ARG A 13 -11.47 -3.85 -1.37
CA ARG A 13 -11.79 -4.58 -0.12
C ARG A 13 -11.31 -6.04 -0.10
N GLY A 14 -10.80 -6.57 -1.22
CA GLY A 14 -10.30 -7.94 -1.30
C GLY A 14 -11.36 -9.02 -1.03
N THR A 15 -12.59 -8.84 -1.51
CA THR A 15 -13.77 -9.68 -1.21
C THR A 15 -13.58 -11.18 -1.48
N ARG A 16 -12.76 -11.55 -2.48
CA ARG A 16 -12.40 -12.96 -2.75
C ARG A 16 -11.37 -13.55 -1.78
N ALA A 17 -10.64 -12.71 -1.06
CA ALA A 17 -9.65 -13.07 -0.04
C ALA A 17 -10.18 -12.83 1.39
N GLN A 18 -11.50 -12.64 1.55
CA GLN A 18 -12.20 -12.50 2.83
C GLN A 18 -12.53 -13.84 3.47
N SER A 19 -11.65 -14.84 3.40
CA SER A 19 -11.76 -16.02 4.26
C SER A 19 -11.52 -15.59 5.71
N GLY A 20 -12.57 -15.09 6.38
CA GLY A 20 -12.65 -14.83 7.82
C GLY A 20 -11.95 -13.58 8.37
N ALA A 21 -11.16 -12.85 7.59
CA ALA A 21 -10.40 -11.69 8.10
C ALA A 21 -11.09 -10.34 7.82
N SER A 22 -11.33 -9.57 8.89
CA SER A 22 -11.95 -8.23 8.88
C SER A 22 -11.08 -7.16 8.21
N THR A 23 -9.76 -7.30 8.32
CA THR A 23 -8.79 -6.35 7.75
C THR A 23 -8.64 -6.55 6.23
N PRO A 24 -8.74 -5.49 5.41
CA PRO A 24 -8.45 -5.54 3.98
C PRO A 24 -7.05 -6.08 3.69
N LYS A 25 -6.89 -6.82 2.60
CA LYS A 25 -5.66 -7.59 2.32
C LYS A 25 -4.39 -6.73 2.28
N GLN A 26 -4.48 -5.49 1.79
CA GLN A 26 -3.36 -4.57 1.63
C GLN A 26 -2.74 -4.15 2.97
N TYR A 27 -3.50 -4.22 4.07
CA TYR A 27 -3.01 -3.87 5.41
C TYR A 27 -2.70 -5.11 6.25
N ARG A 28 -2.89 -6.32 5.72
CA ARG A 28 -2.53 -7.54 6.43
C ARG A 28 -1.02 -7.69 6.47
N GLN A 29 -0.54 -8.23 7.58
CA GLN A 29 0.87 -8.59 7.75
C GLN A 29 1.21 -9.78 6.85
N LEU A 30 2.29 -9.64 6.09
CA LEU A 30 2.90 -10.68 5.29
C LEU A 30 4.41 -10.63 5.54
N ALA A 31 4.95 -11.70 6.12
CA ALA A 31 6.37 -11.78 6.50
C ALA A 31 6.85 -10.61 7.40
N GLY A 32 5.99 -10.13 8.30
CA GLY A 32 6.33 -9.09 9.29
C GLY A 32 6.15 -7.65 8.82
N GLU A 33 5.74 -7.42 7.57
CA GLU A 33 5.36 -6.10 7.08
C GLU A 33 3.98 -6.12 6.37
N PRO A 34 3.20 -5.02 6.40
CA PRO A 34 1.94 -4.94 5.68
C PRO A 34 2.13 -5.18 4.17
N VAL A 35 1.18 -5.84 3.50
CA VAL A 35 1.23 -6.06 2.04
C VAL A 35 1.49 -4.76 1.25
N LEU A 36 0.94 -3.62 1.70
CA LEU A 36 1.19 -2.30 1.12
C LEU A 36 2.66 -1.87 1.27
N ALA A 37 3.29 -2.13 2.41
CA ALA A 37 4.68 -1.78 2.69
C ALA A 37 5.66 -2.44 1.72
N HIS A 38 5.42 -3.70 1.34
CA HIS A 38 6.21 -4.39 0.31
C HIS A 38 6.25 -3.60 -1.01
N SER A 39 5.10 -3.06 -1.42
CA SER A 39 4.98 -2.28 -2.67
C SER A 39 5.63 -0.91 -2.54
N LEU A 40 5.40 -0.23 -1.40
CA LEU A 40 6.01 1.07 -1.12
C LEU A 40 7.53 0.96 -1.15
N ARG A 41 8.11 0.02 -0.42
CA ARG A 41 9.56 -0.22 -0.37
C ARG A 41 10.19 -0.32 -1.75
N LEU A 42 9.67 -1.23 -2.57
CA LEU A 42 10.21 -1.49 -3.90
C LEU A 42 10.10 -0.27 -4.83
N LEU A 43 9.01 0.51 -4.71
CA LEU A 43 8.77 1.64 -5.60
C LEU A 43 9.52 2.89 -5.15
N THR A 44 9.64 3.15 -3.84
CA THR A 44 10.35 4.32 -3.31
C THR A 44 11.87 4.15 -3.35
N GLU A 45 12.38 2.91 -3.31
CA GLU A 45 13.81 2.62 -3.44
C GLU A 45 14.28 2.54 -4.91
N HIS A 46 13.36 2.59 -5.88
CA HIS A 46 13.71 2.42 -7.29
C HIS A 46 14.30 3.72 -7.89
N PRO A 47 15.51 3.71 -8.47
CA PRO A 47 16.22 4.91 -8.90
C PRO A 47 15.58 5.66 -10.09
N GLN A 48 14.57 5.08 -10.73
CA GLN A 48 13.84 5.70 -11.85
C GLN A 48 12.40 6.10 -11.49
N ILE A 49 12.00 5.97 -10.22
CA ILE A 49 10.66 6.36 -9.75
C ILE A 49 10.83 7.54 -8.81
N ASP A 50 10.21 8.66 -9.16
CA ASP A 50 10.34 9.93 -8.43
C ASP A 50 9.35 10.03 -7.26
N GLY A 51 8.37 9.12 -7.18
CA GLY A 51 7.41 9.06 -6.09
C GLY A 51 6.29 8.06 -6.31
N ALA A 52 5.40 7.95 -5.32
CA ALA A 52 4.24 7.07 -5.37
C ALA A 52 2.96 7.80 -4.93
N VAL A 53 1.85 7.46 -5.59
CA VAL A 53 0.49 7.86 -5.19
C VAL A 53 -0.27 6.61 -4.80
N VAL A 54 -0.74 6.56 -3.55
CA VAL A 54 -1.54 5.44 -3.06
C VAL A 54 -3.01 5.82 -3.07
N VAL A 55 -3.82 5.05 -3.80
CA VAL A 55 -5.27 5.20 -3.82
C VAL A 55 -5.86 4.27 -2.78
N ILE A 56 -6.47 4.83 -1.74
CA ILE A 56 -7.07 4.08 -0.63
C ILE A 56 -8.59 4.21 -0.60
N ASN A 57 -9.25 3.32 0.16
CA ASN A 57 -10.63 3.54 0.53
C ASN A 57 -10.69 4.68 1.56
N PRO A 58 -11.64 5.62 1.46
CA PRO A 58 -11.75 6.74 2.42
C PRO A 58 -11.94 6.30 3.88
N GLN A 59 -12.40 5.06 4.12
CA GLN A 59 -12.60 4.51 5.47
C GLN A 59 -11.33 3.87 6.06
N ASP A 60 -10.28 3.68 5.26
CA ASP A 60 -9.08 2.95 5.68
C ASP A 60 -7.92 3.89 6.07
N GLY A 61 -8.20 5.16 6.43
CA GLY A 61 -7.18 6.19 6.68
C GLY A 61 -6.16 5.82 7.76
N GLU A 62 -6.62 5.32 8.91
CA GLU A 62 -5.75 4.87 10.01
C GLU A 62 -4.92 3.65 9.59
N LEU A 63 -5.57 2.64 8.97
CA LEU A 63 -4.88 1.45 8.47
C LEU A 63 -3.80 1.78 7.43
N TYR A 64 -4.05 2.80 6.60
CA TYR A 64 -3.07 3.30 5.66
C TYR A 64 -1.88 3.95 6.37
N GLN A 65 -2.13 4.87 7.31
CA GLN A 65 -1.08 5.55 8.07
C GLN A 65 -0.17 4.56 8.79
N ASP A 66 -0.75 3.56 9.47
CA ASP A 66 0.01 2.52 10.15
C ASP A 66 0.86 1.70 9.17
N ALA A 67 0.31 1.37 8.00
CA ALA A 67 1.00 0.57 7.00
C ALA A 67 2.06 1.34 6.20
N SER A 68 1.92 2.66 6.09
CA SER A 68 2.84 3.52 5.34
C SER A 68 3.82 4.29 6.22
N ALA A 69 3.74 4.19 7.55
CA ALA A 69 4.54 4.99 8.49
C ALA A 69 6.06 5.03 8.18
N PRO A 70 6.71 3.95 7.71
CA PRO A 70 8.13 4.00 7.34
C PRO A 70 8.44 4.75 6.03
N TYR A 71 7.42 5.05 5.22
CA TYR A 71 7.53 5.61 3.86
C TYR A 71 6.77 6.95 3.71
N SER A 72 6.39 7.57 4.83
CA SER A 72 5.63 8.83 4.88
C SER A 72 6.54 10.05 4.98
#